data_AF-A0A7G2M2B5-F1
#
_entry.id   AF-A0A7G2M2B5-F1
#
_cell.length_a   1.000
_cell.length_b   1.000
_cell.length_c   1.000
_cell.angle_alpha   90.00
_cell.angle_beta   90.00
_cell.angle_gamma   90.00
#
_symmetry.space_group_name_H-M   'P 1'
#
loop_
_entity.id
_entity.type
_entity.pdbx_description
1 polymer ?
#
loop_
_entity_poly.entity_id
_entity_poly.type
_entity_poly.pdbx_seq_one_letter_code
_entity_poly.pdbx_strand_id
1 'polypeptide(L)'
;MSDQTDKRWSATRPLILGFLGLIVLFGGFGTWAVTSQIAGAVVASGRIEVDRNRQIVQHETGGVVAEIRVDEGDSVAAGDVLLQLDAEQLTSQLAIVEGQLFELMARRGRLEAQRDETDAVTFDDELIAAGSENTDVQELIDGQRNLFDARRVSVAQELEQLGKRRLQINAQIRG
;
A
#
# COMPACT_ATOMS: atom_id res chain seq x y z
N MET A 1 -103.71 -66.35 -45.27
CA MET A 1 -102.26 -66.22 -45.52
C MET A 1 -101.84 -64.81 -45.16
N SER A 2 -100.87 -64.70 -44.27
CA SER A 2 -100.22 -63.48 -43.80
C SER A 2 -99.39 -62.82 -44.88
N ASP A 3 -99.42 -61.49 -44.98
CA ASP A 3 -98.38 -60.73 -45.67
C ASP A 3 -97.89 -59.61 -44.73
N GLN A 4 -96.63 -59.72 -44.30
CA GLN A 4 -95.94 -58.78 -43.43
C GLN A 4 -95.19 -57.77 -44.30
N THR A 5 -95.44 -56.48 -44.10
CA THR A 5 -94.74 -55.41 -44.82
C THR A 5 -93.51 -54.96 -44.04
N ASP A 6 -92.33 -55.28 -44.58
CA ASP A 6 -91.03 -54.87 -44.07
C ASP A 6 -90.86 -53.34 -44.05
N LYS A 7 -90.87 -52.76 -42.84
CA LYS A 7 -90.60 -51.33 -42.63
C LYS A 7 -89.08 -51.11 -42.55
N ARG A 8 -88.42 -50.93 -43.70
CA ARG A 8 -86.98 -50.63 -43.78
C ARG A 8 -86.67 -49.27 -43.14
N TRP A 9 -86.02 -49.27 -41.98
CA TRP A 9 -85.56 -48.06 -41.30
C TRP A 9 -84.41 -47.42 -42.09
N SER A 10 -84.57 -46.17 -42.52
CA SER A 10 -83.52 -45.44 -43.25
C SER A 10 -82.40 -45.00 -42.29
N ALA A 11 -81.24 -45.65 -42.37
CA ALA A 11 -80.03 -45.35 -41.59
C ALA A 11 -79.27 -44.09 -42.04
N THR A 12 -79.76 -43.40 -43.07
CA THR A 12 -79.06 -42.27 -43.70
C THR A 12 -78.99 -41.03 -42.79
N ARG A 13 -80.04 -40.76 -42.01
CA ARG A 13 -80.11 -39.61 -41.10
C ARG A 13 -79.11 -39.67 -39.92
N PRO A 14 -78.99 -40.77 -39.17
CA PRO A 14 -78.00 -40.86 -38.08
C PRO A 14 -76.55 -40.82 -38.59
N LEU A 15 -76.27 -41.35 -39.79
CA LEU A 15 -74.93 -41.28 -40.39
C LEU A 15 -74.52 -39.85 -40.75
N ILE A 16 -75.43 -39.05 -41.30
CA ILE A 16 -75.17 -37.64 -41.62
C ILE A 16 -74.92 -36.84 -40.34
N LEU A 17 -75.71 -37.07 -39.29
CA LEU A 17 -75.51 -36.43 -37.99
C LEU A 17 -74.17 -36.81 -37.36
N GLY A 18 -73.77 -38.08 -37.43
CA GLY A 18 -72.47 -38.55 -36.95
C GLY A 18 -71.30 -37.93 -37.72
N PHE A 19 -71.41 -37.87 -39.06
CA PHE A 19 -70.37 -37.28 -39.90
C PHE A 19 -70.23 -35.77 -39.68
N LEU A 20 -71.35 -35.06 -39.50
CA LEU A 20 -71.35 -33.63 -39.20
C LEU A 20 -70.74 -33.35 -37.81
N GLY A 21 -71.05 -34.19 -36.81
CA GLY A 21 -70.40 -34.12 -35.51
C GLY A 21 -68.88 -34.33 -35.58
N LEU A 22 -68.43 -35.23 -36.45
CA LEU A 22 -67.01 -35.49 -36.67
C LEU A 22 -66.30 -34.27 -37.29
N ILE A 23 -66.92 -33.64 -38.30
CA ILE A 23 -66.40 -32.41 -38.91
C ILE A 23 -66.28 -31.29 -37.88
N VAL A 24 -67.29 -31.11 -37.02
CA VAL A 24 -67.27 -30.07 -35.99
C VAL A 24 -66.18 -30.34 -34.95
N LEU A 25 -66.02 -31.60 -34.53
CA LEU A 25 -65.00 -31.97 -33.56
C LEU A 25 -63.59 -31.69 -34.10
N PHE A 26 -63.25 -32.26 -35.25
CA PHE A 26 -61.91 -32.15 -35.82
C PHE A 26 -61.64 -30.74 -36.36
N GLY A 27 -62.62 -30.11 -37.00
CA GLY A 27 -62.50 -28.74 -37.51
C GLY A 27 -62.38 -27.72 -36.38
N GLY A 28 -63.22 -27.84 -35.35
CA GLY A 28 -63.20 -26.94 -34.19
C GLY A 28 -61.93 -27.09 -33.35
N PHE A 29 -61.61 -28.32 -32.94
CA PHE A 29 -60.42 -28.58 -32.12
C PHE A 29 -59.13 -28.29 -32.88
N GLY A 30 -59.04 -28.67 -34.16
CA GLY A 30 -57.88 -28.37 -35.00
C GLY A 30 -57.65 -26.87 -35.17
N THR A 31 -58.71 -26.10 -35.45
CA THR A 31 -58.61 -24.63 -35.58
C THR A 31 -58.18 -23.99 -34.26
N TRP A 32 -58.71 -24.46 -33.13
CA TRP A 32 -58.32 -23.95 -31.82
C TRP A 32 -56.86 -24.28 -31.48
N ALA A 33 -56.42 -25.51 -31.72
CA ALA A 33 -55.04 -25.93 -31.44
C ALA A 33 -54.00 -25.17 -32.28
N VAL A 34 -54.32 -24.81 -33.51
CA VAL A 34 -53.41 -24.05 -34.40
C VAL A 34 -53.39 -22.56 -34.07
N THR A 35 -54.53 -21.99 -33.63
CA THR A 35 -54.62 -20.56 -33.31
C THR A 35 -54.24 -20.21 -31.87
N SER A 36 -54.22 -21.20 -30.98
CA SER A 36 -53.88 -20.99 -29.57
C SER A 36 -52.37 -20.90 -29.36
N GLN A 37 -51.90 -19.77 -28.82
CA GLN A 37 -50.53 -19.56 -28.38
C GLN A 37 -50.45 -19.71 -26.86
N ILE A 38 -49.66 -20.68 -26.39
CA ILE A 38 -49.40 -20.88 -24.96
C ILE A 38 -48.26 -19.95 -24.56
N ALA A 39 -48.56 -18.87 -23.83
CA ALA A 39 -47.56 -17.97 -23.28
C ALA A 39 -46.88 -18.61 -22.05
N GLY A 40 -45.65 -19.08 -22.21
CA GLY A 40 -44.79 -19.50 -21.11
C GLY A 40 -43.77 -18.40 -20.80
N ALA A 41 -43.81 -17.83 -19.59
CA ALA A 41 -42.77 -16.94 -19.11
C ALA A 41 -41.77 -17.73 -18.26
N VAL A 42 -40.51 -17.80 -18.70
CA VAL A 42 -39.41 -18.32 -17.88
C VAL A 42 -38.90 -17.16 -17.03
N VAL A 43 -39.21 -17.19 -15.73
CA VAL A 43 -38.68 -16.23 -14.75
C VAL A 43 -37.38 -16.79 -14.20
N ALA A 44 -36.24 -16.28 -14.69
CA ALA A 44 -34.93 -16.58 -14.11
C ALA A 44 -34.59 -15.51 -13.06
N SER A 45 -34.48 -15.93 -11.79
CA SER A 45 -33.97 -15.08 -10.71
C SER A 45 -32.45 -15.10 -10.72
N GLY A 46 -31.83 -13.99 -11.12
CA GLY A 46 -30.39 -13.76 -11.00
C GLY A 46 -30.10 -12.72 -9.92
N ARG A 47 -29.07 -12.95 -9.10
CA ARG A 47 -28.51 -11.95 -8.17
C ARG A 47 -27.10 -11.62 -8.62
N ILE A 48 -26.81 -10.33 -8.83
CA ILE A 48 -25.44 -9.86 -9.03
C ILE A 48 -24.77 -9.87 -7.65
N GLU A 49 -23.82 -10.77 -7.45
CA GLU A 49 -22.95 -10.77 -6.29
C GLU A 49 -21.62 -10.12 -6.70
N VAL A 50 -21.24 -9.07 -5.98
CA VAL A 50 -19.95 -8.41 -6.17
C VAL A 50 -18.88 -9.38 -5.68
N ASP A 51 -17.88 -9.69 -6.52
CA ASP A 51 -16.72 -10.49 -6.13
C ASP A 51 -15.98 -9.76 -4.99
N ARG A 52 -16.24 -10.19 -3.75
CA ARG A 52 -15.83 -9.47 -2.55
C ARG A 52 -14.40 -9.84 -2.17
N ASN A 53 -13.43 -9.18 -2.79
CA ASN A 53 -12.13 -8.94 -2.17
C ASN A 53 -12.14 -7.54 -1.53
N ARG A 54 -12.98 -7.34 -0.51
CA ARG A 54 -13.00 -6.08 0.25
C ARG A 54 -11.84 -6.10 1.25
N GLN A 55 -10.70 -5.58 0.84
CA GLN A 55 -9.52 -5.45 1.70
C GLN A 55 -9.58 -4.12 2.45
N ILE A 56 -9.57 -4.17 3.79
CA ILE A 56 -9.52 -2.97 4.62
C ILE A 56 -8.07 -2.48 4.60
N VAL A 57 -7.84 -1.28 4.06
CA VAL A 57 -6.54 -0.60 4.13
C VAL A 57 -6.49 0.20 5.41
N GLN A 58 -5.58 -0.16 6.32
CA GLN A 58 -5.40 0.49 7.62
C GLN A 58 -3.92 0.75 7.88
N HIS A 59 -3.57 1.92 8.39
CA HIS A 59 -2.21 2.22 8.82
C HIS A 59 -1.88 1.48 10.11
N GLU A 60 -0.74 0.77 10.15
CA GLU A 60 -0.34 -0.13 11.25
C GLU A 60 -0.23 0.57 12.60
N THR A 61 0.22 1.83 12.61
CA THR A 61 0.44 2.62 13.83
C THR A 61 -0.67 3.64 14.10
N GLY A 62 -1.61 3.84 13.15
CA GLY A 62 -2.54 4.98 13.16
C GLY A 62 -1.85 6.33 12.86
N GLY A 63 -2.54 7.45 13.05
CA GLY A 63 -2.01 8.80 12.80
C GLY A 63 -3.10 9.84 12.51
N VAL A 64 -2.72 11.11 12.45
CA VAL A 64 -3.62 12.19 12.00
C VAL A 64 -3.60 12.21 10.47
N VAL A 65 -4.77 12.32 9.84
CA VAL A 65 -4.89 12.40 8.38
C VAL A 65 -4.61 13.82 7.94
N ALA A 66 -3.61 14.01 7.08
CA ALA A 66 -3.30 15.29 6.46
C ALA A 66 -4.11 15.50 5.17
N GLU A 67 -4.22 14.46 4.35
CA GLU A 67 -4.90 14.54 3.05
C GLU A 67 -5.52 13.18 2.68
N ILE A 68 -6.72 13.21 2.09
CA ILE A 68 -7.35 12.06 1.42
C ILE A 68 -7.33 12.37 -0.07
N ARG A 69 -6.77 11.47 -0.90
CA ARG A 69 -6.54 11.69 -2.34
C ARG A 69 -7.50 10.94 -3.26
N VAL A 70 -8.50 10.29 -2.67
CA VAL A 70 -9.49 9.48 -3.40
C VAL A 70 -10.87 9.71 -2.83
N ASP A 71 -11.87 9.67 -3.71
CA ASP A 71 -13.28 9.75 -3.34
C ASP A 71 -13.96 8.38 -3.39
N GLU A 72 -15.13 8.28 -2.76
CA GLU A 72 -15.92 7.04 -2.76
C GLU A 72 -16.33 6.66 -4.18
N GLY A 73 -15.95 5.44 -4.61
CA GLY A 73 -16.25 4.92 -5.94
C GLY A 73 -15.13 5.10 -6.97
N ASP A 74 -14.02 5.73 -6.59
CA ASP A 74 -12.85 5.85 -7.48
C ASP A 74 -12.18 4.48 -7.71
N SER A 75 -11.71 4.28 -8.94
CA SER A 75 -10.91 3.11 -9.31
C SER A 75 -9.43 3.40 -9.06
N VAL A 76 -8.78 2.59 -8.23
CA VAL A 76 -7.38 2.76 -7.81
C VAL A 76 -6.52 1.57 -8.25
N ALA A 77 -5.26 1.83 -8.55
CA ALA A 77 -4.25 0.83 -8.88
C ALA A 77 -3.35 0.53 -7.67
N ALA A 78 -2.63 -0.60 -7.75
CA ALA A 78 -1.65 -0.95 -6.73
C ALA A 78 -0.49 0.05 -6.72
N GLY A 79 -0.21 0.62 -5.55
CA GLY A 79 0.83 1.64 -5.36
C GLY A 79 0.29 3.08 -5.32
N ASP A 80 -0.99 3.29 -5.61
CA ASP A 80 -1.59 4.62 -5.54
C ASP A 80 -1.66 5.12 -4.09
N VAL A 81 -1.27 6.38 -3.89
CA VAL A 81 -1.35 7.03 -2.57
C VAL A 81 -2.79 7.46 -2.32
N LEU A 82 -3.50 6.69 -1.49
CA LEU A 82 -4.90 6.93 -1.17
C LEU A 82 -5.06 8.02 -0.09
N LEU A 83 -4.14 8.03 0.86
CA LEU A 83 -4.19 8.87 2.05
C LEU A 83 -2.78 9.26 2.46
N GLN A 84 -2.59 10.50 2.89
CA GLN A 84 -1.37 10.99 3.49
C GLN A 84 -1.62 11.33 4.96
N LEU A 85 -0.78 10.79 5.83
CA LEU A 85 -0.76 11.13 7.25
C LEU A 85 0.07 12.39 7.48
N ASP A 86 -0.27 13.10 8.55
CA ASP A 86 0.53 14.20 9.07
C ASP A 86 1.90 13.68 9.52
N ALA A 87 2.94 14.24 8.94
CA ALA A 87 4.32 13.87 9.18
C ALA A 87 5.04 14.82 10.14
N GLU A 88 4.40 15.90 10.63
CA GLU A 88 5.10 16.95 11.40
C GLU A 88 5.88 16.38 12.59
N GLN A 89 5.21 15.52 13.39
CA GLN A 89 5.83 14.91 14.56
C GLN A 89 6.97 13.94 14.20
N LEU A 90 6.83 13.18 13.10
CA LEU A 90 7.84 12.23 12.64
C LEU A 90 9.04 12.95 12.04
N THR A 91 8.81 14.00 11.25
CA THR A 91 9.87 14.85 10.67
C THR A 91 10.65 15.56 11.77
N SER A 92 9.98 16.06 12.81
CA SER A 92 10.64 16.66 13.97
C SER A 92 11.54 15.65 14.70
N GLN A 93 11.04 14.43 14.93
CA GLN A 93 11.84 13.36 15.55
C GLN A 93 13.03 12.95 14.68
N LEU A 94 12.83 12.85 13.36
CA LEU A 94 13.90 12.54 12.41
C LEU A 94 15.02 13.57 12.52
N ALA A 95 14.70 14.87 12.46
CA ALA A 95 15.69 15.93 12.57
C ALA A 95 16.49 15.89 13.89
N ILE A 96 15.83 15.55 15.00
CA ILE A 96 16.51 15.39 16.30
C ILE A 96 17.49 14.22 16.28
N VAL A 97 17.05 13.06 15.78
CA VAL A 97 17.87 11.84 15.75
C VAL A 97 19.03 11.98 14.77
N GLU A 98 18.80 12.59 13.60
CA GLU A 98 19.84 12.92 12.62
C GLU A 98 20.89 13.87 13.22
N GLY A 99 20.45 14.93 13.92
CA GLY A 99 21.37 15.84 14.61
C GLY A 99 22.27 15.12 15.63
N GLN A 100 21.69 14.20 16.42
CA GLN A 100 22.45 13.38 17.37
C GLN A 100 23.42 12.42 16.66
N LEU A 101 22.99 11.83 15.54
CA LEU A 101 23.82 10.95 14.74
C LEU A 101 25.05 11.70 14.21
N PHE A 102 24.87 12.89 13.62
CA PHE A 102 25.96 13.69 13.09
C PHE A 102 26.93 14.15 14.17
N GLU A 103 26.44 14.54 15.35
CA GLU A 103 27.30 14.85 16.51
C GLU A 103 28.20 13.66 16.88
N LEU A 104 27.60 12.46 16.98
CA LEU A 104 28.33 11.25 17.34
C LEU A 104 29.34 10.84 16.27
N MET A 105 29.00 10.95 14.99
CA MET A 105 29.91 10.66 13.88
C MET A 105 31.11 11.62 13.88
N ALA A 106 30.86 12.92 14.05
CA ALA A 106 31.94 13.91 14.08
C ALA A 106 32.85 13.69 15.30
N ARG A 107 32.25 13.41 16.46
CA ARG A 107 33.00 13.08 17.68
C ARG A 107 33.81 11.80 17.52
N ARG A 108 33.26 10.77 16.88
CA ARG A 108 33.97 9.52 16.57
C ARG A 108 35.20 9.80 15.73
N GLY A 109 35.05 10.50 14.59
CA GLY A 109 36.17 10.81 13.71
C GLY A 109 37.31 11.52 14.45
N ARG A 110 36.97 12.52 15.29
CA ARG A 110 37.96 13.20 16.14
C ARG A 110 38.65 12.26 17.13
N LEU A 111 37.89 11.40 17.81
CA LEU A 111 38.45 10.49 18.82
C LEU A 111 39.32 9.41 18.19
N GLU A 112 38.96 8.91 17.01
CA GLU A 112 39.77 7.96 16.25
C GLU A 112 41.08 8.59 15.80
N ALA A 113 41.03 9.81 15.24
CA ALA A 113 42.22 10.58 14.90
C ALA A 113 43.14 10.82 16.11
N GLN A 114 42.57 11.07 17.30
CA GLN A 114 43.34 11.24 18.53
C GLN A 114 43.96 9.94 19.02
N ARG A 115 43.22 8.83 18.93
CA ARG A 115 43.71 7.49 19.31
C ARG A 115 44.87 7.06 18.42
N ASP A 116 44.76 7.31 17.12
CA ASP A 116 45.71 6.86 16.11
C ASP A 116 46.84 7.88 15.88
N GLU A 117 46.86 8.98 16.64
CA GLU A 117 47.85 10.06 16.57
C GLU A 117 48.02 10.63 15.16
N THR A 118 46.93 10.71 14.38
CA THR A 118 46.98 11.23 13.01
C THR A 118 47.18 12.75 12.98
N ASP A 119 47.67 13.26 11.85
CA ASP A 119 47.87 14.70 11.67
C ASP A 119 46.56 15.47 11.42
N ALA A 120 45.54 14.79 10.92
CA ALA A 120 44.24 15.37 10.59
C ALA A 120 43.10 14.42 10.93
N VAL A 121 41.94 15.00 11.21
CA VAL A 121 40.68 14.26 11.40
C VAL A 121 40.10 13.88 10.04
N THR A 122 39.81 12.59 9.87
CA THR A 122 38.99 12.09 8.76
C THR A 122 37.59 11.83 9.29
N PHE A 123 36.59 12.34 8.57
CA PHE A 123 35.18 12.14 8.89
C PHE A 123 34.55 11.20 7.86
N ASP A 124 33.50 10.50 8.24
CA ASP A 124 32.76 9.63 7.32
C ASP A 124 32.11 10.43 6.18
N ASP A 125 32.04 9.82 4.99
CA ASP A 125 31.51 10.44 3.78
C ASP A 125 30.05 10.91 3.95
N GLU A 126 29.24 10.17 4.71
CA GLU A 126 27.85 10.52 5.02
C GLU A 126 27.76 11.84 5.81
N LEU A 127 28.66 12.07 6.75
CA LEU A 127 28.71 13.32 7.51
C LEU A 127 29.18 14.49 6.64
N ILE A 128 30.15 14.26 5.75
CA ILE A 128 30.65 15.28 4.81
C ILE A 128 29.56 15.68 3.80
N ALA A 129 28.81 14.69 3.30
CA ALA A 129 27.66 14.93 2.43
C ALA A 129 26.59 15.76 3.15
N ALA A 130 26.23 15.37 4.38
CA ALA A 130 25.28 16.11 5.21
C ALA A 130 25.73 17.56 5.50
N GLY A 131 27.02 17.79 5.77
CA GLY A 131 27.58 19.13 5.95
C GLY A 131 27.53 19.99 4.68
N SER A 132 27.60 19.37 3.50
CA SER A 132 27.48 20.08 2.23
C SER A 132 26.06 20.59 1.97
N GLU A 133 25.06 19.92 2.54
CA GLU A 133 23.64 20.28 2.40
C GLU A 133 23.12 21.13 3.56
N ASN A 134 23.70 20.99 4.76
CA ASN A 134 23.27 21.65 5.97
C ASN A 134 24.41 22.41 6.68
N THR A 135 24.28 23.74 6.74
CA THR A 135 25.24 24.64 7.39
C THR A 135 25.49 24.29 8.87
N ASP A 136 24.47 23.89 9.62
CA ASP A 136 24.62 23.56 11.05
C ASP A 136 25.52 22.33 11.24
N VAL A 137 25.40 21.36 10.33
CA VAL A 137 26.25 20.16 10.32
C VAL A 137 27.69 20.52 9.92
N GLN A 138 27.86 21.41 8.96
CA GLN A 138 29.19 21.90 8.58
C GLN A 138 29.89 22.63 9.74
N GLU A 139 29.18 23.49 10.47
CA GLU A 139 29.69 24.17 11.66
C GLU A 139 30.10 23.15 12.75
N LEU A 140 29.32 22.08 12.92
CA LEU A 140 29.63 21.01 13.84
C LEU A 140 30.92 20.26 13.46
N ILE A 141 31.12 19.97 12.17
CA ILE A 141 32.35 19.34 11.66
C ILE A 141 33.56 20.25 11.91
N ASP A 142 33.44 21.54 11.57
CA ASP A 142 34.52 22.51 11.74
C ASP A 142 34.83 22.74 13.23
N GLY A 143 33.81 22.72 14.09
CA GLY A 143 33.98 22.71 15.55
C GLY A 143 34.81 21.52 16.04
N GLN A 144 34.57 20.31 15.53
CA GLN A 144 35.37 19.13 15.89
C GLN A 144 36.81 19.22 15.37
N ARG A 145 37.05 19.76 14.16
CA ARG A 145 38.40 20.01 13.63
C ARG A 145 39.17 20.98 14.52
N ASN A 146 38.57 22.12 14.84
CA ASN A 146 39.19 23.13 15.70
C ASN A 146 39.52 22.57 17.08
N LEU A 147 38.62 21.77 17.66
CA LEU A 147 38.85 21.11 18.94
C LEU A 147 40.00 20.08 18.87
N PHE A 148 40.12 19.36 17.76
CA PHE A 148 41.22 18.43 17.53
C PHE A 148 42.57 19.15 17.52
N ASP A 149 42.68 20.21 16.74
CA ASP A 149 43.93 20.98 16.60
C ASP A 149 44.34 21.62 17.93
N ALA A 150 43.40 22.22 18.65
CA ALA A 150 43.64 22.78 19.97
C ALA A 150 44.15 21.71 20.96
N ARG A 151 43.58 20.50 20.92
CA ARG A 151 44.03 19.38 21.76
C ARG A 151 45.45 18.93 21.42
N ARG A 152 45.79 18.80 20.14
CA ARG A 152 47.15 18.44 19.71
C ARG A 152 48.18 19.45 20.20
N VAL A 153 47.90 20.74 20.03
CA VAL A 153 48.78 21.83 20.51
C VAL A 153 48.97 21.75 22.03
N SER A 154 47.88 21.59 22.79
CA SER A 154 47.95 21.47 24.25
C SER A 154 48.80 20.29 24.71
N VAL A 155 48.64 19.13 24.08
CA VAL A 155 49.43 17.92 24.42
C VAL A 155 50.91 18.12 24.08
N ALA A 156 51.23 18.73 22.93
CA ALA A 156 52.61 19.02 22.56
C ALA A 156 53.29 19.97 23.55
N GLN A 157 52.57 21.01 24.00
CA GLN A 157 53.07 21.96 25.00
C GLN A 157 53.32 21.28 26.35
N GLU A 158 52.43 20.38 26.77
CA GLU A 158 52.59 19.61 28.01
C GLU A 158 53.83 18.70 27.95
N LEU A 159 54.00 17.99 26.83
CA LEU A 159 55.19 17.15 26.59
C LEU A 159 56.48 17.97 26.61
N GLU A 160 56.49 19.16 26.02
CA GLU A 160 57.65 20.06 26.03
C GLU A 160 58.00 20.49 27.47
N GLN A 161 57.00 20.87 28.27
CA GLN A 161 57.20 21.25 29.67
C GLN A 161 57.73 20.09 30.51
N LEU A 162 57.19 18.88 30.33
CA LEU A 162 57.67 17.67 31.00
C LEU A 162 59.11 17.34 30.58
N GLY A 163 59.43 17.50 29.29
CA GLY A 163 60.79 17.34 28.77
C GLY A 163 61.79 18.31 29.41
N LYS A 164 61.41 19.59 29.53
CA LYS A 164 62.21 20.62 30.23
C LYS A 164 62.45 20.27 31.70
N ARG A 165 61.41 19.85 32.43
CA ARG A 165 61.51 19.40 33.84
C ARG A 165 62.45 18.20 33.97
N ARG A 166 62.34 17.21 33.08
CA ARG A 166 63.24 16.05 33.06
C ARG A 166 64.70 16.46 32.87
N LEU A 167 64.98 17.43 31.98
CA LEU A 167 66.34 17.93 31.76
C LEU A 167 66.88 18.67 32.98
N GLN A 168 66.07 19.52 33.62
CA GLN A 168 66.45 20.23 34.84
C GLN A 168 66.78 19.28 35.99
N ILE A 169 65.95 18.25 36.21
CA ILE A 169 66.19 17.22 37.23
C ILE A 169 67.50 16.48 36.95
N ASN A 170 67.75 16.11 35.69
CA ASN A 170 69.01 15.44 35.31
C ASN A 170 70.25 16.33 35.49
N ALA A 171 70.14 17.64 35.29
CA ALA A 171 71.22 18.58 35.53
C ALA A 171 71.53 18.67 37.04
N GLN A 172 70.49 18.80 37.87
CA GLN A 172 70.62 18.84 39.33
C GLN A 172 71.24 17.56 39.92
N ILE A 173 70.96 16.39 39.33
CA ILE A 173 71.59 15.12 39.72
C ILE A 173 73.08 15.09 39.36
N ARG A 174 73.48 15.68 38.23
CA ARG A 174 74.87 15.69 37.76
C ARG A 174 75.75 16.77 38.40
N GLY A 175 75.16 17.83 38.92
CA GLY A 175 75.86 19.01 39.46
C GLY A 175 75.85 20.16 38.48
#